data_AF-A0A2H6N3Q9-F1
#
_entry.id   AF-A0A2H6N3Q9-F1
#
_cell.length_a   1.000
_cell.length_b   1.000
_cell.length_c   1.000
_cell.angle_alpha   90.00
_cell.angle_beta   90.00
_cell.angle_gamma   90.00
#
_symmetry.space_group_name_H-M   'P 1'
#
loop_
_entity.id
_entity.type
_entity.pdbx_description
1 polymer ?
#
loop_
_entity_poly.entity_id
_entity_poly.type
_entity_poly.pdbx_seq_one_letter_code
_entity_poly.pdbx_strand_id
1 'polypeptide(L)'
;ENKLKAIKARNEYLLALEATNASVFKYYIHDLSDLIDCCDLGYHASLGRALRTFLSAELNLEQSKHEGLDAIENAVENLDANSDKQRLMEMCNSVFCPPMKFEFQPHMGDMVFQLCAQQPVQSELVQRCQQLQSRLSTLKIENEEVKKTMEATLQT
;
A
#
# COMPACT_ATOMS: atom_id res chain seq x y z
N GLU A 1 49.60 1.39 -92.27
CA GLU A 1 48.31 1.98 -91.82
C GLU A 1 47.52 1.10 -90.84
N ASN A 2 47.21 -0.16 -91.19
CA ASN A 2 46.38 -1.06 -90.36
C ASN A 2 46.93 -1.36 -88.96
N LYS A 3 48.26 -1.52 -88.80
CA LYS A 3 48.90 -1.74 -87.50
C LYS A 3 48.64 -0.60 -86.52
N LEU A 4 48.65 0.65 -86.98
CA LEU A 4 48.40 1.82 -86.13
C LEU A 4 46.93 1.87 -85.69
N LYS A 5 45.99 1.53 -86.58
CA LYS A 5 44.55 1.43 -86.24
C LYS A 5 44.30 0.36 -85.18
N ALA A 6 44.93 -0.81 -85.30
CA ALA A 6 44.84 -1.88 -84.30
C ALA A 6 45.43 -1.46 -82.93
N ILE A 7 46.56 -0.75 -82.92
CA ILE A 7 47.16 -0.23 -81.67
C ILE A 7 46.22 0.78 -81.00
N LYS A 8 45.62 1.70 -81.76
CA LYS A 8 44.64 2.66 -81.22
C LYS A 8 43.42 1.96 -80.63
N ALA A 9 42.82 1.02 -81.36
CA ALA A 9 41.68 0.25 -80.87
C ALA A 9 42.00 -0.54 -79.61
N ARG A 10 43.20 -1.14 -79.52
CA ARG A 10 43.66 -1.82 -78.31
C ARG A 10 43.81 -0.86 -77.12
N ASN A 11 44.33 0.34 -77.36
CA ASN A 11 44.48 1.34 -76.29
C ASN A 11 43.11 1.82 -75.78
N GLU A 12 42.16 2.10 -76.68
CA GLU A 12 40.77 2.43 -76.28
C GLU A 12 40.14 1.30 -75.47
N TYR A 13 40.36 0.05 -75.87
CA TYR A 13 39.90 -1.11 -75.09
C TYR A 13 40.50 -1.13 -73.68
N LEU A 14 41.81 -0.89 -73.53
CA LEU A 14 42.45 -0.87 -72.20
C LEU A 14 41.93 0.28 -71.33
N LEU A 15 41.67 1.45 -71.90
CA LEU A 15 41.04 2.57 -71.20
C LEU A 15 39.62 2.22 -70.73
N ALA A 16 38.81 1.62 -71.61
CA ALA A 16 37.47 1.17 -71.27
C ALA A 16 37.47 0.05 -70.20
N LEU A 17 38.45 -0.86 -70.27
CA LEU A 17 38.62 -1.92 -69.28
C LEU A 17 38.91 -1.35 -67.89
N GLU A 18 39.81 -0.37 -67.79
CA GLU A 18 40.13 0.29 -66.52
C GLU A 18 38.93 1.05 -65.95
N ALA A 19 38.21 1.80 -66.80
CA ALA A 19 36.99 2.50 -66.39
C ALA A 19 35.89 1.53 -65.92
N THR A 20 35.76 0.36 -66.57
CA THR A 20 34.82 -0.68 -66.18
C THR A 20 35.19 -1.27 -64.82
N ASN A 21 36.46 -1.61 -64.61
CA ASN A 21 36.96 -2.12 -63.32
C ASN A 21 36.74 -1.12 -62.19
N ALA A 22 37.03 0.17 -62.42
CA ALA A 22 36.79 1.23 -61.45
C ALA A 22 35.29 1.38 -61.11
N SER A 23 34.41 1.25 -62.10
CA SER A 23 32.95 1.31 -61.90
C SER A 23 32.43 0.12 -61.08
N VAL A 24 32.90 -1.09 -61.40
CA VAL A 24 32.57 -2.30 -60.64
C VAL A 24 33.07 -2.19 -59.21
N PHE A 25 34.32 -1.75 -59.01
CA PHE A 25 34.89 -1.53 -57.69
C PHE A 25 34.06 -0.52 -56.88
N LYS A 26 33.77 0.65 -57.46
CA LYS A 26 32.96 1.68 -56.78
C LYS A 26 31.59 1.15 -56.38
N TYR A 27 30.91 0.45 -57.28
CA TYR A 27 29.59 -0.10 -57.01
C TYR A 27 29.61 -1.08 -55.82
N TYR A 28 30.51 -2.06 -55.84
CA TYR A 28 30.54 -3.12 -54.82
C TYR A 28 31.16 -2.68 -53.50
N ILE A 29 32.13 -1.77 -53.53
CA ILE A 29 32.88 -1.36 -52.32
C ILE A 29 32.24 -0.17 -51.63
N HIS A 30 31.55 0.72 -52.35
CA HIS A 30 30.99 1.95 -51.79
C HIS A 30 29.48 2.03 -52.01
N ASP A 31 29.02 2.02 -53.26
CA ASP A 31 27.63 2.41 -53.55
C ASP A 31 26.59 1.45 -52.93
N LEU A 32 26.91 0.15 -52.82
CA LEU A 32 26.05 -0.80 -52.12
C LEU A 32 25.90 -0.50 -50.63
N SER A 33 26.97 -0.05 -49.95
CA SER A 33 26.90 0.35 -48.54
C SER A 33 26.04 1.59 -48.38
N ASP A 34 26.29 2.61 -49.21
CA ASP A 34 25.53 3.87 -49.18
C ASP A 34 24.04 3.63 -49.45
N LEU A 35 23.70 2.70 -50.35
CA LEU A 35 22.32 2.31 -50.62
C LEU A 35 21.64 1.66 -49.41
N ILE A 36 22.34 0.82 -48.65
CA ILE A 36 21.81 0.21 -47.44
C ILE A 36 21.59 1.28 -46.37
N ASP A 37 22.55 2.19 -46.18
CA ASP A 37 22.41 3.30 -45.24
C ASP A 37 21.21 4.20 -45.59
N CYS A 38 20.93 4.39 -46.89
CA CYS A 38 19.72 5.08 -47.36
C CYS A 38 18.43 4.29 -47.05
N CYS A 39 18.45 2.96 -47.15
CA CYS A 39 17.31 2.11 -46.78
C CYS A 39 17.01 2.18 -45.27
N ASP A 40 18.04 2.27 -44.44
CA ASP A 40 17.92 2.29 -42.97
C ASP A 40 17.57 3.69 -42.41
N LEU A 41 17.60 4.71 -43.26
CA LEU A 41 17.44 6.09 -42.85
C LEU A 41 16.12 6.32 -42.10
N GLY A 42 16.25 6.57 -40.80
CA GLY A 42 15.13 6.89 -39.91
C GLY A 42 14.34 5.69 -39.40
N TYR A 43 14.58 4.45 -39.86
CA TYR A 43 13.89 3.26 -39.36
C TYR A 43 14.16 3.05 -37.86
N HIS A 44 15.42 2.89 -37.49
CA HIS A 44 15.81 2.67 -36.09
C HIS A 44 15.42 3.83 -35.17
N ALA A 45 15.56 5.06 -35.64
CA ALA A 45 15.17 6.24 -34.87
C ALA A 45 13.65 6.26 -34.60
N SER A 46 12.84 5.93 -35.60
CA SER A 46 11.38 5.90 -35.47
C SER A 46 10.90 4.76 -34.60
N LEU A 47 11.45 3.56 -34.80
CA LEU A 47 11.18 2.41 -33.93
C LEU A 47 11.60 2.68 -32.48
N GLY A 48 12.78 3.27 -32.27
CA GLY A 48 13.27 3.63 -30.95
C GLY A 48 12.36 4.63 -30.24
N ARG A 49 11.81 5.63 -30.94
CA ARG A 49 10.82 6.54 -30.37
C ARG A 49 9.53 5.81 -29.98
N ALA A 50 8.99 4.98 -30.88
CA ALA A 50 7.77 4.22 -30.60
C ALA A 50 7.91 3.33 -29.37
N LEU A 51 9.03 2.59 -29.26
CA LEU A 51 9.31 1.73 -28.11
C LEU A 51 9.51 2.53 -26.82
N ARG A 52 10.15 3.70 -26.87
CA ARG A 52 10.29 4.57 -25.69
C ARG A 52 8.94 5.12 -25.22
N THR A 53 8.05 5.48 -26.14
CA THR A 53 6.69 5.89 -25.78
C THR A 53 5.92 4.76 -25.10
N PHE A 54 6.02 3.53 -25.62
CA PHE A 54 5.46 2.35 -24.99
C PHE A 54 6.02 2.13 -23.57
N LEU A 55 7.34 2.12 -23.41
CA LEU A 55 7.98 1.97 -22.10
C LEU A 55 7.57 3.06 -21.11
N SER A 56 7.42 4.30 -21.56
CA SER A 56 6.95 5.40 -20.71
C SER A 56 5.51 5.20 -20.26
N ALA A 57 4.64 4.64 -21.11
CA ALA A 57 3.26 4.34 -20.75
C ALA A 57 3.19 3.23 -19.69
N GLU A 58 3.96 2.15 -19.88
CA GLU A 58 4.06 1.06 -18.89
C GLU A 58 4.59 1.55 -17.54
N LEU A 59 5.62 2.40 -17.55
CA LEU A 59 6.16 2.97 -16.31
C LEU A 59 5.14 3.83 -15.54
N ASN A 60 4.39 4.66 -16.26
CA ASN A 60 3.35 5.49 -15.65
C ASN A 60 2.21 4.64 -15.08
N LEU A 61 1.86 3.53 -15.75
CA LEU A 61 0.85 2.59 -15.26
C LEU A 61 1.31 1.91 -13.97
N GLU A 62 2.56 1.42 -13.92
CA GLU A 62 3.09 0.79 -12.71
C GLU A 62 3.19 1.79 -11.55
N GLN A 63 3.58 3.04 -11.82
CA GLN A 63 3.57 4.09 -10.80
C GLN A 63 2.15 4.34 -10.25
N SER A 64 1.16 4.49 -11.13
CA SER A 64 -0.24 4.69 -10.72
C SER A 64 -0.77 3.52 -9.89
N LYS A 65 -0.38 2.29 -10.25
CA LYS A 65 -0.72 1.09 -9.48
C LYS A 65 -0.04 1.09 -8.12
N HIS A 66 1.23 1.46 -8.04
CA HIS A 66 1.96 1.54 -6.77
C HIS A 66 1.31 2.56 -5.83
N GLU A 67 0.96 3.75 -6.32
CA GLU A 67 0.23 4.76 -5.54
C GLU A 67 -1.10 4.22 -4.99
N GLY A 68 -1.82 3.42 -5.77
CA GLY A 68 -3.04 2.74 -5.31
C GLY A 68 -2.80 1.68 -4.24
N LEU A 69 -1.71 0.91 -4.36
CA LEU A 69 -1.31 -0.07 -3.35
C LEU A 69 -0.89 0.60 -2.04
N ASP A 70 -0.12 1.69 -2.11
CA ASP A 70 0.30 2.46 -0.95
C ASP A 70 -0.91 3.03 -0.20
N ALA A 71 -1.94 3.49 -0.92
CA ALA A 71 -3.18 3.95 -0.28
C ALA A 71 -3.91 2.83 0.48
N ILE A 72 -3.90 1.61 -0.06
CA ILE A 72 -4.48 0.43 0.61
C ILE A 72 -3.63 0.03 1.81
N GLU A 73 -2.31 0.02 1.68
CA GLU A 73 -1.38 -0.28 2.78
C GLU A 73 -1.59 0.69 3.94
N ASN A 74 -1.65 2.00 3.65
CA ASN A 74 -2.01 3.02 4.64
C ASN A 74 -3.38 2.75 5.27
N ALA A 75 -4.39 2.33 4.51
CA ALA A 75 -5.71 1.99 5.06
C ALA A 75 -5.65 0.77 5.99
N VAL A 76 -4.83 -0.23 5.66
CA VAL A 76 -4.61 -1.43 6.47
C VAL A 76 -3.88 -1.08 7.77
N GLU A 77 -2.84 -0.25 7.72
CA GLU A 77 -2.11 0.21 8.90
C GLU A 77 -2.99 1.03 9.85
N ASN A 78 -3.98 1.74 9.31
CA ASN A 78 -4.93 2.53 10.09
C ASN A 78 -6.15 1.74 10.61
N LEU A 79 -6.19 0.41 10.45
CA LEU A 79 -7.22 -0.42 11.06
C LEU A 79 -7.07 -0.42 12.60
N ASP A 80 -8.01 0.22 13.28
CA ASP A 80 -8.01 0.34 14.74
C ASP A 80 -9.40 0.08 15.33
N ALA A 81 -9.56 -1.11 15.91
CA ALA A 81 -10.80 -1.54 16.55
C ALA A 81 -11.23 -0.65 17.72
N ASN A 82 -10.30 -0.01 18.44
CA ASN A 82 -10.63 0.89 19.54
C ASN A 82 -11.15 2.24 19.02
N SER A 83 -10.52 2.78 17.98
CA SER A 83 -10.98 3.99 17.29
C SER A 83 -12.37 3.78 16.68
N ASP A 84 -12.59 2.65 16.00
CA ASP A 84 -13.89 2.31 15.43
C ASP A 84 -14.97 2.11 16.50
N LYS A 85 -14.64 1.43 17.61
CA LYS A 85 -15.52 1.30 18.78
C LYS A 85 -15.88 2.67 19.38
N GLN A 86 -14.91 3.56 19.52
CA GLN A 86 -15.15 4.90 20.04
C GLN A 86 -16.08 5.68 19.12
N ARG A 87 -15.81 5.69 17.81
CA ARG A 87 -16.67 6.34 16.80
C ARG A 87 -18.09 5.79 16.85
N LEU A 88 -18.26 4.47 16.98
CA LEU A 88 -19.57 3.84 17.14
C LEU A 88 -20.29 4.32 18.39
N MET A 89 -19.61 4.34 19.54
CA MET A 89 -20.19 4.80 20.80
C MET A 89 -20.62 6.27 20.73
N GLU A 90 -19.82 7.12 20.08
CA GLU A 90 -20.14 8.53 19.86
C GLU A 90 -21.34 8.71 18.91
N MET A 91 -21.37 7.98 17.79
CA MET A 91 -22.49 8.01 16.84
C MET A 91 -23.81 7.52 17.46
N CYS A 92 -23.74 6.53 18.35
CA CYS A 92 -24.89 5.92 19.02
C CYS A 92 -24.99 6.35 20.50
N ASN A 93 -24.63 7.59 20.82
CA ASN A 93 -24.57 8.07 22.20
C ASN A 93 -25.88 7.82 22.99
N SER A 94 -27.06 8.00 22.38
CA SER A 94 -28.35 7.75 23.07
C SER A 94 -28.57 6.29 23.50
N VAL A 95 -27.84 5.34 22.90
CA VAL A 95 -27.89 3.91 23.24
C VAL A 95 -26.90 3.59 24.37
N PHE A 96 -25.72 4.21 24.34
CA PHE A 96 -24.62 3.88 25.25
C PHE A 96 -24.46 4.83 26.44
N CYS A 97 -25.20 5.94 26.47
CA CYS A 97 -25.13 6.88 27.58
C CYS A 97 -25.63 6.21 28.88
N PRO A 98 -24.87 6.29 29.98
CA PRO A 98 -25.30 5.71 31.25
C PRO A 98 -26.58 6.40 31.75
N PRO A 99 -27.55 5.66 32.30
CA PRO A 99 -28.75 6.26 32.88
C PRO A 99 -28.41 7.04 34.16
N MET A 100 -29.35 7.87 34.61
CA MET A 100 -29.23 8.53 35.91
C MET A 100 -29.09 7.50 37.03
N LYS A 101 -28.30 7.83 38.05
CA LYS A 101 -28.19 7.00 39.24
C LYS A 101 -29.54 6.92 39.93
N PHE A 102 -29.83 5.77 40.52
CA PHE A 102 -30.96 5.66 41.42
C PHE A 102 -30.73 6.52 42.66
N GLU A 103 -31.75 7.27 43.04
CA GLU A 103 -31.76 8.08 44.25
C GLU A 103 -32.73 7.49 45.27
N PHE A 104 -32.42 7.68 46.56
CA PHE A 104 -33.34 7.30 47.64
C PHE A 104 -34.66 8.05 47.49
N GLN A 105 -35.77 7.31 47.44
CA GLN A 105 -37.12 7.87 47.35
C GLN A 105 -37.78 7.77 48.74
N PRO A 106 -37.98 8.88 49.46
CA PRO A 106 -38.58 8.86 50.78
C PRO A 106 -40.04 8.43 50.71
N HIS A 107 -40.44 7.49 51.56
CA HIS A 107 -41.82 7.01 51.66
C HIS A 107 -42.56 7.77 52.77
N MET A 108 -43.73 8.34 52.48
CA MET A 108 -44.62 9.01 53.45
C MET A 108 -43.94 10.13 54.26
N GLY A 109 -43.02 10.88 53.64
CA GLY A 109 -42.31 11.98 54.32
C GLY A 109 -41.19 11.53 55.25
N ASP A 110 -40.63 10.32 55.04
CA ASP A 110 -39.41 9.90 55.73
C ASP A 110 -38.28 10.93 55.51
N MET A 111 -37.76 11.44 56.62
CA MET A 111 -36.71 12.47 56.65
C MET A 111 -35.31 11.86 56.77
N VAL A 112 -35.19 10.54 56.92
CA VAL A 112 -33.93 9.84 57.13
C VAL A 112 -33.42 9.28 55.80
N PHE A 113 -32.31 9.83 55.30
CA PHE A 113 -31.67 9.45 54.03
C PHE A 113 -30.24 8.90 54.23
N GLN A 114 -29.87 8.57 55.47
CA GLN A 114 -28.56 8.07 55.87
C GLN A 114 -28.70 6.87 56.80
N LEU A 115 -27.66 6.06 56.89
CA LEU A 115 -27.61 4.90 57.79
C LEU A 115 -27.73 5.33 59.26
N CYS A 116 -28.73 4.80 59.98
CA CYS A 116 -28.85 4.95 61.42
C CYS A 116 -28.00 3.91 62.15
N ALA A 117 -26.86 4.32 62.70
CA ALA A 117 -25.92 3.43 63.40
C ALA A 117 -25.96 3.57 64.94
N GLN A 118 -27.14 3.77 65.52
CA GLN A 118 -27.35 3.90 66.97
C GLN A 118 -27.70 2.54 67.60
N GLN A 119 -27.59 2.41 68.91
CA GLN A 119 -28.04 1.18 69.60
C GLN A 119 -29.57 1.03 69.47
N PRO A 120 -30.11 -0.19 69.27
CA PRO A 120 -29.41 -1.48 69.35
C PRO A 120 -28.79 -1.97 68.02
N VAL A 121 -29.06 -1.33 66.88
CA VAL A 121 -28.68 -1.83 65.54
C VAL A 121 -27.19 -1.67 65.20
N GLN A 122 -26.45 -0.86 65.96
CA GLN A 122 -25.04 -0.59 65.71
C GLN A 122 -24.17 -1.87 65.69
N SER A 123 -24.36 -2.79 66.64
CA SER A 123 -23.54 -4.02 66.73
C SER A 123 -23.74 -4.94 65.53
N GLU A 124 -24.99 -5.09 65.07
CA GLU A 124 -25.34 -5.84 63.87
C GLU A 124 -24.72 -5.22 62.61
N LEU A 125 -24.75 -3.89 62.49
CA LEU A 125 -24.12 -3.17 61.38
C LEU A 125 -22.60 -3.35 61.36
N VAL A 126 -21.93 -3.30 62.53
CA VAL A 126 -20.49 -3.55 62.64
C VAL A 126 -20.15 -4.98 62.25
N GLN A 127 -20.89 -5.96 62.75
CA GLN A 127 -20.72 -7.36 62.37
C GLN A 127 -20.93 -7.55 60.87
N ARG A 128 -21.94 -6.89 60.28
CA ARG A 128 -22.22 -6.94 58.85
C ARG A 128 -21.08 -6.34 58.03
N CYS A 129 -20.52 -5.21 58.46
CA CYS A 129 -19.36 -4.61 57.80
C CYS A 129 -18.15 -5.56 57.80
N GLN A 130 -17.84 -6.20 58.93
CA GLN A 130 -16.75 -7.17 59.02
C GLN A 130 -16.99 -8.39 58.10
N GLN A 131 -18.21 -8.92 58.05
CA GLN A 131 -18.60 -10.00 57.15
C GLN A 131 -18.49 -9.61 55.67
N LEU A 132 -18.92 -8.39 55.31
CA LEU A 132 -18.80 -7.90 53.94
C LEU A 132 -17.33 -7.72 53.55
N GLN A 133 -16.50 -7.23 54.47
CA GLN A 133 -15.08 -7.01 54.22
C GLN A 133 -14.32 -8.34 54.03
N SER A 134 -14.58 -9.35 54.88
CA SER A 134 -13.97 -10.67 54.70
C SER A 134 -14.41 -11.32 53.39
N ARG A 135 -15.71 -11.29 53.07
CA ARG A 135 -16.23 -11.82 51.81
C ARG A 135 -15.68 -11.11 50.58
N LEU A 136 -15.60 -9.78 50.58
CA LEU A 136 -15.02 -9.01 49.47
C LEU A 136 -13.54 -9.35 49.26
N SER A 137 -12.82 -9.64 50.33
CA SER A 137 -11.40 -10.01 50.24
C SER A 137 -11.23 -11.34 49.50
N THR A 138 -12.05 -12.35 49.86
CA THR A 138 -12.08 -13.63 49.14
C THR A 138 -12.50 -13.47 47.67
N LEU A 139 -13.59 -12.74 47.41
CA LEU A 139 -14.09 -12.55 46.05
C LEU A 139 -13.09 -11.80 45.15
N LYS A 140 -12.33 -10.84 45.69
CA LYS A 140 -11.29 -10.15 44.93
C LYS A 140 -10.18 -11.09 44.50
N ILE A 141 -9.73 -11.99 45.38
CA ILE A 141 -8.70 -12.98 45.06
C ILE A 141 -9.20 -13.91 43.95
N GLU A 142 -10.41 -14.46 44.11
CA GLU A 142 -11.02 -15.33 43.11
C GLU A 142 -11.17 -14.63 41.74
N ASN A 143 -11.65 -13.38 41.74
CA ASN A 143 -11.84 -12.60 40.53
C ASN A 143 -10.51 -12.35 39.79
N GLU A 144 -9.44 -12.04 40.52
CA GLU A 144 -8.11 -11.84 39.93
C GLU A 144 -7.56 -13.13 39.31
N GLU A 145 -7.76 -14.30 39.92
CA GLU A 145 -7.33 -15.58 39.34
C GLU A 145 -8.10 -15.93 38.06
N VAL A 146 -9.41 -15.68 38.05
CA VAL A 146 -10.24 -15.84 36.83
C VAL A 146 -9.78 -14.86 35.75
N LYS A 147 -9.51 -13.61 36.11
CA LYS A 147 -9.02 -12.58 35.18
C LYS A 147 -7.68 -12.96 34.56
N LYS A 148 -6.72 -13.44 35.35
CA LYS A 148 -5.42 -13.92 34.83
C LYS A 148 -5.62 -15.06 33.83
N THR A 149 -6.49 -16.01 34.14
CA THR A 149 -6.79 -17.14 33.24
C THR A 149 -7.41 -16.65 31.94
N MET A 150 -8.35 -15.70 32.01
CA MET A 150 -8.98 -15.07 30.86
C MET A 150 -7.95 -14.32 29.99
N GLU A 151 -7.10 -13.50 30.61
CA GLU A 151 -6.06 -12.73 29.92
C GLU A 151 -5.02 -13.64 29.25
N ALA A 152 -4.60 -14.72 29.92
CA ALA A 152 -3.71 -15.72 29.34
C ALA A 152 -4.35 -16.42 28.13
N THR A 153 -5.65 -16.74 28.22
CA THR A 153 -6.39 -17.37 27.12
C THR A 153 -6.56 -16.41 25.93
N LEU A 154 -6.74 -15.11 26.19
CA LEU A 154 -6.85 -14.07 25.15
C LEU A 154 -5.53 -13.82 24.40
N GLN A 155 -4.39 -14.13 25.02
CA GLN A 155 -3.06 -13.98 24.42
C GLN A 155 -2.61 -15.22 23.62
N THR A 156 -3.36 -16.32 23.69
CA THR A 156 -3.06 -17.57 22.96
C THR A 156 -3.66 -17.54 21.56
#